data_AF-A0A9P8L1M6-F1
#
_entry.id   AF-A0A9P8L1M6-F1
#
_cell.length_a   1.000
_cell.length_b   1.000
_cell.length_c   1.000
_cell.angle_alpha   90.00
_cell.angle_beta   90.00
_cell.angle_gamma   90.00
#
_symmetry.space_group_name_H-M   'P 1'
#
loop_
_entity.id
_entity.type
_entity.pdbx_description
1 polymer ?
#
loop_
_entity_poly.entity_id
_entity_poly.type
_entity_poly.pdbx_seq_one_letter_code
_entity_poly.pdbx_strand_id
1 'polypeptide(L)'
;MSSQSPSRPSIIQQEQYYFAYGSNLRLDQMARRCPGSKYIGRASLLDYLWQINERGYANIVKSEGDWVEGLVYELSGEDEKRLDRNEGVAGECYSKEYKSLQLYRASEVLHCRPVPWIVKKGGPAKVLLDAQQVGESVEEQKETTEHDVLVYISSRYVTEGDPWEEYIERINLGVADAADLGVSEGFIQRFIRPYIPPAKQVPAKHTAYRPQQEADVNGRRLKSAPGARPAENTAESHPSRSVPLEEALE
;
A
#
# COMPACT_ATOMS: atom_id res chain seq x y z
N MET A 1 -19.90 -52.50 20.08
CA MET A 1 -20.34 -51.09 20.01
C MET A 1 -19.12 -50.26 19.67
N SER A 2 -18.89 -49.98 18.39
CA SER A 2 -17.78 -49.12 17.95
C SER A 2 -18.41 -47.91 17.28
N SER A 3 -18.48 -46.80 18.00
CA SER A 3 -18.94 -45.51 17.50
C SER A 3 -17.85 -44.90 16.62
N GLN A 4 -18.03 -44.95 15.30
CA GLN A 4 -17.28 -44.09 14.39
C GLN A 4 -17.84 -42.67 14.51
N SER A 5 -16.96 -41.74 14.91
CA SER A 5 -17.21 -40.31 14.85
C SER A 5 -17.37 -39.87 13.39
N PRO A 6 -18.34 -39.01 13.04
CA PRO A 6 -18.46 -38.51 11.67
C PRO A 6 -17.27 -37.58 11.36
N SER A 7 -16.62 -37.87 10.24
CA SER A 7 -15.56 -37.06 9.64
C SER A 7 -16.07 -35.66 9.30
N ARG A 8 -15.32 -34.65 9.74
CA ARG A 8 -15.53 -33.23 9.44
C ARG A 8 -15.45 -33.02 7.91
N PRO A 9 -16.41 -32.32 7.26
CA PRO A 9 -16.29 -32.02 5.85
C PRO A 9 -15.11 -31.07 5.59
N SER A 10 -14.49 -31.31 4.44
CA SER A 10 -13.35 -30.68 3.80
C SER A 10 -13.24 -29.16 3.95
N ILE A 11 -12.01 -28.68 4.19
CA ILE A 11 -11.58 -27.29 4.21
C ILE A 11 -11.94 -26.61 2.88
N ILE A 12 -13.03 -25.84 2.86
CA ILE A 12 -13.22 -24.83 1.83
C ILE A 12 -12.19 -23.74 2.16
N GLN A 13 -11.23 -23.50 1.27
CA GLN A 13 -10.33 -22.36 1.40
C GLN A 13 -11.22 -21.11 1.41
N GLN A 14 -11.24 -20.38 2.52
CA GLN A 14 -12.02 -19.15 2.64
C GLN A 14 -11.39 -18.11 1.71
N GLU A 15 -12.09 -17.76 0.63
CA GLU A 15 -11.77 -16.63 -0.23
C GLU A 15 -12.26 -15.36 0.50
N GLN A 16 -11.38 -14.39 0.74
CA GLN A 16 -11.68 -13.19 1.53
C GLN A 16 -11.69 -11.96 0.63
N TYR A 17 -12.77 -11.17 0.67
CA TYR A 17 -12.80 -9.88 -0.01
C TYR A 17 -12.03 -8.83 0.79
N TYR A 18 -11.23 -8.02 0.10
CA TYR A 18 -10.41 -6.97 0.65
C TYR A 18 -10.65 -5.65 -0.09
N PHE A 19 -10.91 -4.60 0.66
CA PHE A 19 -11.14 -3.26 0.16
C PHE A 19 -9.88 -2.38 0.31
N ALA A 20 -9.37 -1.92 -0.82
CA ALA A 20 -8.22 -1.04 -0.91
C ALA A 20 -8.66 0.41 -1.15
N TYR A 21 -8.16 1.33 -0.32
CA TYR A 21 -8.39 2.78 -0.43
C TYR A 21 -7.08 3.60 -0.48
N GLY A 22 -5.92 2.93 -0.40
CA GLY A 22 -4.60 3.56 -0.37
C GLY A 22 -3.69 3.08 -1.51
N SER A 23 -2.41 2.86 -1.23
CA SER A 23 -1.44 2.47 -2.28
C SER A 23 -1.77 1.16 -3.02
N ASN A 24 -2.59 0.29 -2.42
CA ASN A 24 -3.08 -0.94 -3.06
C ASN A 24 -4.16 -0.68 -4.13
N LEU A 25 -4.58 0.58 -4.35
CA LEU A 25 -5.38 0.97 -5.52
C LEU A 25 -4.64 0.73 -6.84
N ARG A 26 -3.29 0.74 -6.81
CA ARG A 26 -2.47 0.44 -7.98
C ARG A 26 -2.44 -1.07 -8.26
N LEU A 27 -2.94 -1.50 -9.41
CA LEU A 27 -3.04 -2.91 -9.79
C LEU A 27 -1.67 -3.59 -9.90
N ASP A 28 -0.65 -2.88 -10.40
CA ASP A 28 0.74 -3.39 -10.39
C ASP A 28 1.23 -3.72 -8.99
N GLN A 29 0.92 -2.86 -8.02
CA GLN A 29 1.33 -3.06 -6.63
C GLN A 29 0.58 -4.25 -6.06
N MET A 30 -0.73 -4.32 -6.32
CA MET A 30 -1.58 -5.42 -5.88
C MET A 30 -1.12 -6.76 -6.46
N ALA A 31 -0.81 -6.83 -7.77
CA ALA A 31 -0.29 -8.03 -8.43
C ALA A 31 1.05 -8.52 -7.84
N ARG A 32 1.93 -7.60 -7.42
CA ARG A 32 3.22 -7.96 -6.80
C ARG A 32 3.04 -8.46 -5.36
N ARG A 33 2.19 -7.79 -4.58
CA ARG A 33 1.94 -8.13 -3.17
C ARG A 33 1.12 -9.41 -3.04
N CYS A 34 0.14 -9.56 -3.93
CA CYS A 34 -0.90 -10.59 -3.90
C CYS A 34 -1.09 -11.20 -5.30
N PRO A 35 -0.19 -12.08 -5.76
CA PRO A 35 -0.26 -12.64 -7.12
C PRO A 35 -1.47 -13.55 -7.36
N GLY A 36 -2.11 -14.07 -6.31
CA GLY A 36 -3.35 -14.85 -6.42
C GLY A 36 -4.62 -13.99 -6.43
N SER A 37 -4.50 -12.66 -6.29
CA SER A 37 -5.66 -11.78 -6.19
C SER A 37 -6.47 -11.70 -7.48
N LYS A 38 -7.80 -11.60 -7.33
CA LYS A 38 -8.73 -11.33 -8.42
C LYS A 38 -9.44 -10.02 -8.20
N TYR A 39 -9.70 -9.27 -9.27
CA TYR A 39 -10.46 -8.03 -9.19
C TYR A 39 -11.97 -8.31 -9.17
N ILE A 40 -12.69 -7.71 -8.23
CA ILE A 40 -14.14 -7.92 -8.04
C ILE A 40 -14.94 -6.71 -8.48
N GLY A 41 -14.47 -5.50 -8.18
CA GLY A 41 -15.19 -4.28 -8.50
C GLY A 41 -14.71 -3.08 -7.70
N ARG A 42 -15.45 -1.98 -7.76
CA ARG A 42 -15.25 -0.83 -6.88
C ARG A 42 -16.30 -0.83 -5.79
N ALA A 43 -16.01 -0.16 -4.68
CA ALA A 43 -16.99 -0.03 -3.60
C ALA A 43 -16.91 1.32 -2.90
N SER A 44 -18.01 1.67 -2.22
CA SER A 44 -18.09 2.81 -1.30
C SER A 44 -18.27 2.32 0.14
N LEU A 45 -17.44 2.83 1.04
CA LEU A 45 -17.54 2.68 2.48
C LEU A 45 -18.13 3.98 3.06
N LEU A 46 -19.36 3.92 3.56
CA LEU A 46 -20.04 5.07 4.16
C LEU A 46 -19.59 5.33 5.59
N ASP A 47 -19.70 6.57 6.03
CA ASP A 47 -19.39 7.08 7.37
C ASP A 47 -17.90 7.01 7.73
N TYR A 48 -17.04 7.12 6.71
CA TYR A 48 -15.59 7.25 6.85
C TYR A 48 -15.07 8.39 5.99
N LEU A 49 -14.01 9.03 6.48
CA LEU A 49 -13.24 10.04 5.80
C LEU A 49 -11.85 9.48 5.45
N TRP A 50 -11.44 9.68 4.20
CA TRP A 50 -10.07 9.40 3.76
C TRP A 50 -9.13 10.54 4.17
N GLN A 51 -7.98 10.20 4.74
CA GLN A 51 -6.95 11.17 5.12
C GLN A 51 -5.55 10.61 4.94
N ILE A 52 -4.54 11.49 5.01
CA ILE A 52 -3.17 11.10 5.29
C ILE A 52 -2.94 11.22 6.79
N ASN A 53 -2.41 10.16 7.40
CA ASN A 53 -2.10 10.15 8.83
C ASN A 53 -0.78 10.86 9.16
N GLU A 54 -0.47 11.01 10.44
CA GLU A 54 0.74 11.65 10.95
C GLU A 54 2.05 10.94 10.54
N ARG A 55 1.95 9.73 9.95
CA ARG A 55 3.08 8.99 9.40
C ARG A 55 3.24 9.16 7.89
N GLY A 56 2.39 9.97 7.26
CA GLY A 56 2.43 10.27 5.83
C GLY A 56 1.85 9.16 4.94
N TYR A 57 0.97 8.31 5.48
CA TYR A 57 0.31 7.23 4.74
C TYR A 57 -1.22 7.37 4.79
N ALA A 58 -1.91 6.83 3.78
CA ALA A 58 -3.37 6.84 3.72
C ALA A 58 -3.99 6.06 4.88
N ASN A 59 -4.99 6.64 5.52
CA ASN A 59 -5.83 6.01 6.52
C ASN A 59 -7.29 6.42 6.31
N ILE A 60 -8.21 5.73 6.98
CA ILE A 60 -9.61 6.13 7.07
C ILE A 60 -10.02 6.29 8.52
N VAL A 61 -10.81 7.32 8.80
CA VAL A 61 -11.33 7.61 10.15
C VAL A 61 -12.84 7.72 10.08
N LYS A 62 -13.54 7.38 11.18
CA LYS A 62 -15.00 7.51 11.22
C LYS A 62 -15.40 8.98 11.04
N SER A 63 -16.33 9.24 10.13
CA SER A 63 -16.88 10.56 9.87
C SER A 63 -18.29 10.41 9.28
N GLU A 64 -19.32 10.69 10.08
CA GLU A 64 -20.71 10.54 9.64
C GLU A 64 -21.00 11.45 8.43
N GLY A 65 -21.58 10.87 7.38
CA GLY A 65 -21.94 11.59 6.15
C GLY A 65 -20.82 11.77 5.13
N ASP A 66 -19.57 11.40 5.45
CA ASP A 66 -18.51 11.23 4.45
C ASP A 66 -18.48 9.78 3.93
N TRP A 67 -17.71 9.54 2.87
CA TRP A 67 -17.54 8.22 2.29
C TRP A 67 -16.14 8.03 1.73
N VAL A 68 -15.73 6.78 1.61
CA VAL A 68 -14.47 6.38 0.98
C VAL A 68 -14.75 5.44 -0.17
N GLU A 69 -14.26 5.80 -1.36
CA GLU A 69 -14.29 4.90 -2.51
C GLU A 69 -12.96 4.18 -2.69
N GLY A 70 -13.03 2.98 -3.26
CA GLY A 70 -11.86 2.14 -3.47
C GLY A 70 -12.15 0.91 -4.29
N LEU A 71 -11.17 0.00 -4.35
CA LEU A 71 -11.22 -1.22 -5.16
C LEU A 71 -11.35 -2.45 -4.26
N VAL A 72 -12.15 -3.41 -4.70
CA VAL A 72 -12.36 -4.69 -4.01
C VAL A 72 -11.66 -5.80 -4.78
N TYR A 73 -10.89 -6.58 -4.03
CA TYR A 73 -10.18 -7.76 -4.51
C TYR A 73 -10.61 -8.99 -3.72
N GLU A 74 -10.58 -10.14 -4.36
CA GLU A 74 -10.63 -11.43 -3.68
C GLU A 74 -9.20 -11.90 -3.42
N LEU A 75 -8.96 -12.35 -2.19
CA LEU A 75 -7.66 -12.83 -1.71
C LEU A 75 -7.70 -14.32 -1.42
N SER A 76 -6.61 -14.99 -1.79
CA SER A 76 -6.27 -16.29 -1.21
C SER A 76 -5.75 -16.11 0.22
N GLY A 77 -5.85 -17.17 1.04
CA GLY A 77 -5.27 -17.15 2.40
C GLY A 77 -3.74 -16.93 2.43
N GLU A 78 -3.03 -17.17 1.33
CA GLU A 78 -1.60 -16.83 1.21
C GLU A 78 -1.39 -15.34 0.94
N ASP A 79 -2.23 -14.74 0.09
CA ASP A 79 -2.17 -13.32 -0.25
C ASP A 79 -2.55 -12.45 0.96
N GLU A 80 -3.55 -12.87 1.73
CA GLU A 80 -3.91 -12.19 2.98
C GLU A 80 -2.73 -12.18 3.95
N LYS A 81 -2.06 -13.33 4.15
CA LYS A 81 -0.84 -13.40 4.99
C LYS A 81 0.29 -12.51 4.47
N ARG A 82 0.41 -12.30 3.16
CA ARG A 82 1.38 -11.37 2.56
C ARG A 82 1.00 -9.92 2.87
N LEU A 83 -0.28 -9.57 2.77
CA LEU A 83 -0.78 -8.24 3.15
C LEU A 83 -0.56 -7.95 4.62
N ASP A 84 -0.81 -8.90 5.52
CA ASP A 84 -0.61 -8.71 6.96
C ASP A 84 0.81 -8.24 7.31
N ARG A 85 1.81 -8.77 6.62
CA ARG A 85 3.20 -8.36 6.78
C ARG A 85 3.46 -6.97 6.20
N ASN A 86 2.88 -6.66 5.04
CA ASN A 86 3.06 -5.39 4.36
C ASN A 86 2.37 -4.22 5.07
N GLU A 87 1.19 -4.46 5.64
CA GLU A 87 0.43 -3.45 6.40
C GLU A 87 0.96 -3.32 7.85
N GLY A 88 1.95 -4.14 8.24
CA GLY A 88 2.59 -4.06 9.54
C GLY A 88 1.65 -4.40 10.69
N VAL A 89 0.77 -5.40 10.52
CA VAL A 89 -0.22 -5.83 11.53
C VAL A 89 0.48 -6.22 12.83
N ALA A 90 1.60 -6.95 12.74
CA ALA A 90 2.40 -7.34 13.90
C ALA A 90 3.11 -6.17 14.60
N GLY A 91 3.26 -5.03 13.91
CA GLY A 91 3.81 -3.78 14.46
C GLY A 91 2.73 -2.74 14.78
N GLU A 92 1.46 -3.14 14.82
CA GLU A 92 0.29 -2.29 15.11
C GLU A 92 0.21 -1.02 14.23
N CYS A 93 0.73 -1.09 13.01
CA CYS A 93 0.61 0.01 12.05
C CYS A 93 -0.84 0.15 11.56
N TYR A 94 -1.45 -0.99 11.24
CA TYR A 94 -2.86 -1.13 10.88
C TYR A 94 -3.44 -2.40 11.54
N SER A 95 -4.73 -2.37 11.86
CA SER A 95 -5.51 -3.52 12.31
C SER A 95 -6.49 -3.97 11.23
N LYS A 96 -6.81 -5.27 11.21
CA LYS A 96 -7.89 -5.80 10.38
C LYS A 96 -9.24 -5.41 10.95
N GLU A 97 -10.09 -4.84 10.11
CA GLU A 97 -11.50 -4.65 10.39
C GLU A 97 -12.34 -5.24 9.26
N TYR A 98 -13.59 -5.57 9.58
CA TYR A 98 -14.55 -6.14 8.63
C TYR A 98 -15.74 -5.19 8.52
N LYS A 99 -16.03 -4.74 7.30
CA LYS A 99 -17.01 -3.69 7.02
C LYS A 99 -18.05 -4.15 5.99
N SER A 100 -19.20 -3.49 6.04
CA SER A 100 -20.20 -3.58 4.98
C SER A 100 -19.97 -2.45 3.98
N LEU A 101 -20.01 -2.76 2.69
CA LEU A 101 -19.70 -1.84 1.61
C LEU A 101 -20.81 -1.83 0.56
N GLN A 102 -20.98 -0.71 -0.14
CA GLN A 102 -21.75 -0.64 -1.38
C GLN A 102 -20.87 -1.08 -2.54
N LEU A 103 -21.00 -2.33 -2.97
CA LEU A 103 -20.19 -2.95 -4.02
C LEU A 103 -20.85 -2.78 -5.39
N TYR A 104 -20.07 -2.27 -6.34
CA TYR A 104 -20.37 -2.24 -7.76
C TYR A 104 -19.48 -3.28 -8.43
N ARG A 105 -20.04 -4.45 -8.75
CA ARG A 105 -19.26 -5.53 -9.38
C ARG A 105 -18.81 -5.09 -10.77
N ALA A 106 -17.56 -5.41 -11.06
CA ALA A 106 -16.97 -5.13 -12.36
C ALA A 106 -17.76 -5.81 -13.48
N SER A 107 -17.59 -5.31 -14.70
CA SER A 107 -18.11 -5.97 -15.90
C SER A 107 -17.52 -7.37 -16.07
N GLU A 108 -18.18 -8.24 -16.83
CA GLU A 108 -17.73 -9.62 -17.12
C GLU A 108 -16.30 -9.70 -17.71
N VAL A 109 -15.86 -8.61 -18.33
CA VAL A 109 -14.50 -8.47 -18.86
C VAL A 109 -13.45 -8.55 -17.74
N LEU A 110 -13.73 -7.89 -16.61
CA LEU A 110 -12.80 -7.69 -15.49
C LEU A 110 -13.15 -8.48 -14.22
N HIS A 111 -14.42 -8.84 -14.04
CA HIS A 111 -14.91 -9.54 -12.85
C HIS A 111 -14.21 -10.89 -12.67
N CYS A 112 -13.73 -11.14 -11.44
CA CYS A 112 -12.93 -12.30 -11.05
C CYS A 112 -11.68 -12.54 -11.93
N ARG A 113 -11.19 -11.54 -12.67
CA ARG A 113 -9.95 -11.68 -13.43
C ARG A 113 -8.75 -11.59 -12.49
N PRO A 114 -7.73 -12.44 -12.66
CA PRO A 114 -6.48 -12.30 -11.91
C PRO A 114 -5.88 -10.92 -12.15
N VAL A 115 -5.54 -10.20 -11.08
CA VAL A 115 -4.92 -8.86 -11.19
C VAL A 115 -3.64 -8.89 -12.03
N PRO A 116 -2.73 -9.88 -11.88
CA PRO A 116 -1.56 -9.98 -12.76
C PRO A 116 -1.90 -10.12 -14.25
N TRP A 117 -3.05 -10.71 -14.59
CA TRP A 117 -3.50 -10.83 -15.98
C TRP A 117 -3.92 -9.45 -16.52
N ILE A 118 -4.66 -8.66 -15.74
CA ILE A 118 -5.07 -7.29 -16.13
C ILE A 118 -3.83 -6.43 -16.37
N VAL A 119 -2.88 -6.48 -15.43
CA VAL A 119 -1.58 -5.79 -15.55
C VAL A 119 -0.84 -6.21 -16.81
N LYS A 120 -0.72 -7.52 -17.08
CA LYS A 120 -0.04 -8.04 -18.28
C LYS A 120 -0.70 -7.60 -19.59
N LYS A 121 -2.01 -7.34 -19.58
CA LYS A 121 -2.75 -6.80 -20.72
C LYS A 121 -2.57 -5.30 -20.94
N GLY A 122 -1.80 -4.63 -20.08
CA GLY A 122 -1.50 -3.20 -20.16
C GLY A 122 -2.36 -2.34 -19.25
N GLY A 123 -3.00 -2.93 -18.24
CA GLY A 123 -3.80 -2.21 -17.24
C GLY A 123 -5.29 -2.19 -17.54
N PRO A 124 -6.10 -1.68 -16.59
CA PRO A 124 -7.55 -1.74 -16.66
C PRO A 124 -8.13 -0.95 -17.84
N ALA A 125 -7.67 0.29 -18.08
CA ALA A 125 -8.12 1.09 -19.23
C ALA A 125 -7.93 0.37 -20.57
N LYS A 126 -6.77 -0.26 -20.77
CA LYS A 126 -6.49 -0.98 -22.01
C LYS A 126 -7.41 -2.18 -22.19
N VAL A 127 -7.65 -2.96 -21.14
CA VAL A 127 -8.56 -4.10 -21.19
C VAL A 127 -9.98 -3.66 -21.53
N LEU A 128 -10.46 -2.59 -20.91
CA LEU A 128 -11.80 -2.04 -21.17
C LEU A 128 -11.94 -1.49 -22.60
N LEU A 129 -10.93 -0.76 -23.08
CA LEU A 129 -10.92 -0.23 -24.45
C LEU A 129 -10.94 -1.36 -25.48
N ASP A 130 -10.09 -2.38 -25.30
CA ASP A 130 -10.01 -3.52 -26.21
C ASP A 130 -11.36 -4.29 -26.24
N ALA A 131 -12.05 -4.42 -25.10
CA ALA A 131 -13.36 -5.06 -25.00
C ALA A 131 -14.49 -4.26 -25.70
N GLN A 132 -14.51 -2.94 -25.53
CA GLN A 132 -15.47 -2.07 -26.23
C GLN A 132 -15.34 -2.16 -27.75
N GLN A 133 -14.11 -2.26 -28.27
CA GLN A 133 -13.85 -2.38 -29.71
C GLN A 133 -14.41 -3.66 -30.34
N VAL A 134 -14.54 -4.73 -29.55
CA VAL A 134 -15.13 -6.00 -30.00
C VAL A 134 -16.61 -6.14 -29.63
N GLY A 135 -17.22 -5.07 -29.10
CA GLY A 135 -18.65 -5.01 -28.76
C GLY A 135 -19.03 -5.74 -27.47
N GLU A 136 -18.08 -6.04 -26.59
CA GLU A 136 -18.38 -6.55 -25.25
C GLU A 136 -18.92 -5.45 -24.35
N SER A 137 -19.92 -5.79 -23.52
CA SER A 137 -20.43 -4.85 -22.52
C SER A 137 -19.40 -4.64 -21.42
N VAL A 138 -19.09 -3.38 -21.15
CA VAL A 138 -18.22 -2.97 -20.04
C VAL A 138 -19.00 -2.32 -18.91
N GLU A 139 -20.33 -2.42 -18.92
CA GLU A 139 -21.18 -1.88 -17.87
C GLU A 139 -20.97 -2.64 -16.55
N GLU A 140 -20.88 -1.89 -15.46
CA GLU A 140 -20.86 -2.45 -14.11
C GLU A 140 -22.20 -3.11 -13.79
N GLN A 141 -22.16 -4.12 -12.92
CA GLN A 141 -23.39 -4.70 -12.42
C GLN A 141 -24.03 -3.79 -11.36
N LYS A 142 -25.31 -4.04 -11.09
CA LYS A 142 -26.08 -3.29 -10.09
C LYS A 142 -25.39 -3.32 -8.72
N GLU A 143 -25.43 -2.18 -8.04
CA GLU A 143 -24.99 -2.02 -6.67
C GLU A 143 -25.63 -3.05 -5.74
N THR A 144 -24.80 -3.68 -4.92
CA THR A 144 -25.22 -4.60 -3.85
C THR A 144 -24.50 -4.27 -2.56
N THR A 145 -25.13 -4.52 -1.41
CA THR A 145 -24.42 -4.51 -0.14
C THR A 145 -23.60 -5.79 0.00
N GLU A 146 -22.31 -5.64 0.24
CA GLU A 146 -21.39 -6.74 0.53
C GLU A 146 -20.93 -6.63 1.99
N HIS A 147 -21.04 -7.73 2.74
CA HIS A 147 -20.71 -7.78 4.17
C HIS A 147 -19.35 -8.45 4.40
N ASP A 148 -18.81 -8.29 5.61
CA ASP A 148 -17.58 -8.96 6.06
C ASP A 148 -16.37 -8.75 5.12
N VAL A 149 -16.27 -7.57 4.52
CA VAL A 149 -15.15 -7.20 3.67
C VAL A 149 -13.98 -6.70 4.53
N LEU A 150 -12.81 -7.29 4.35
CA LEU A 150 -11.57 -6.94 5.05
C LEU A 150 -11.10 -5.54 4.64
N VAL A 151 -10.79 -4.72 5.65
CA VAL A 151 -10.20 -3.40 5.50
C VAL A 151 -9.08 -3.27 6.53
N TYR A 152 -7.92 -2.77 6.14
CA TYR A 152 -6.86 -2.40 7.08
C TYR A 152 -7.06 -0.95 7.51
N ILE A 153 -7.24 -0.69 8.80
CA ILE A 153 -7.46 0.66 9.36
C ILE A 153 -6.48 0.88 10.51
N SER A 154 -5.86 2.06 10.58
CA SER A 154 -5.05 2.42 11.74
C SER A 154 -5.91 3.11 12.78
N SER A 155 -6.08 2.48 13.94
CA SER A 155 -6.73 3.08 15.12
C SER A 155 -5.76 3.90 15.98
N ARG A 156 -4.45 3.73 15.75
CA ARG A 156 -3.38 4.44 16.47
C ARG A 156 -2.97 5.75 15.80
N TYR A 157 -2.90 5.73 14.46
CA TYR A 157 -2.45 6.88 13.67
C TYR A 157 -3.64 7.51 12.95
N VAL A 158 -4.41 8.28 13.73
CA VAL A 158 -5.67 8.91 13.32
C VAL A 158 -5.56 10.43 13.19
N THR A 159 -4.39 10.99 13.46
CA THR A 159 -4.18 12.44 13.34
C THR A 159 -3.83 12.76 11.90
N GLU A 160 -4.40 13.83 11.36
CA GLU A 160 -4.08 14.29 10.02
C GLU A 160 -2.59 14.70 9.91
N GLY A 161 -1.95 14.39 8.78
CA GLY A 161 -0.56 14.74 8.49
C GLY A 161 -0.28 14.91 7.00
N ASP A 162 0.98 15.18 6.67
CA ASP A 162 1.42 15.42 5.29
C ASP A 162 1.99 14.14 4.65
N PRO A 163 1.71 13.87 3.36
CA PRO A 163 2.27 12.72 2.67
C PRO A 163 3.73 12.94 2.29
N TRP A 164 4.50 11.85 2.25
CA TRP A 164 5.86 11.86 1.68
C TRP A 164 5.81 12.08 0.16
N GLU A 165 6.80 12.78 -0.41
CA GLU A 165 6.86 13.05 -1.85
C GLU A 165 6.81 11.76 -2.69
N GLU A 166 7.57 10.73 -2.30
CA GLU A 166 7.54 9.42 -2.96
C GLU A 166 6.17 8.72 -2.85
N TYR A 167 5.43 8.99 -1.77
CA TYR A 167 4.11 8.41 -1.55
C TYR A 167 3.05 9.08 -2.44
N ILE A 168 3.18 10.39 -2.67
CA ILE A 168 2.34 11.14 -3.61
C ILE A 168 2.41 10.51 -5.00
N GLU A 169 3.61 10.19 -5.49
CA GLU A 169 3.78 9.54 -6.81
C GLU A 169 3.09 8.17 -6.86
N ARG A 170 3.25 7.37 -5.80
CA ARG A 170 2.66 6.03 -5.72
C ARG A 170 1.14 6.07 -5.69
N ILE A 171 0.55 6.99 -4.91
CA ILE A 171 -0.90 7.15 -4.85
C ILE A 171 -1.44 7.71 -6.15
N ASN A 172 -0.76 8.65 -6.80
CA ASN A 172 -1.18 9.16 -8.12
C ASN A 172 -1.33 8.04 -9.17
N LEU A 173 -0.41 7.06 -9.19
CA LEU A 173 -0.53 5.89 -10.07
C LEU A 173 -1.73 5.01 -9.70
N GLY A 174 -2.00 4.83 -8.40
CA GLY A 174 -3.18 4.08 -7.94
C GLY A 174 -4.50 4.79 -8.22
N VAL A 175 -4.53 6.12 -8.12
CA VAL A 175 -5.69 6.95 -8.46
C VAL A 175 -6.02 6.85 -9.95
N ALA A 176 -5.00 6.77 -10.83
CA ALA A 176 -5.22 6.57 -12.25
C ALA A 176 -5.91 5.23 -12.54
N ASP A 177 -5.37 4.13 -11.99
CA ASP A 177 -5.99 2.80 -12.09
C ASP A 177 -7.41 2.78 -11.51
N ALA A 178 -7.63 3.43 -10.37
CA ALA A 178 -8.93 3.49 -9.70
C ALA A 178 -9.96 4.29 -10.50
N ALA A 179 -9.56 5.40 -11.12
CA ALA A 179 -10.41 6.21 -11.98
C ALA A 179 -10.82 5.44 -13.25
N ASP A 180 -9.88 4.72 -13.87
CA ASP A 180 -10.17 3.82 -15.00
C ASP A 180 -11.15 2.70 -14.63
N LEU A 181 -11.22 2.36 -13.34
CA LEU A 181 -12.10 1.35 -12.75
C LEU A 181 -13.36 1.94 -12.09
N GLY A 182 -13.67 3.21 -12.35
CA GLY A 182 -14.94 3.82 -11.97
C GLY A 182 -14.99 4.48 -10.59
N VAL A 183 -13.87 4.58 -9.86
CA VAL A 183 -13.81 5.44 -8.67
C VAL A 183 -14.09 6.88 -9.09
N SER A 184 -15.00 7.54 -8.39
CA SER A 184 -15.58 8.80 -8.85
C SER A 184 -14.58 9.95 -8.78
N GLU A 185 -14.63 10.80 -9.80
CA GLU A 185 -13.87 12.06 -9.83
C GLU A 185 -14.23 12.95 -8.62
N GLY A 186 -15.49 12.91 -8.18
CA GLY A 186 -15.96 13.63 -7.00
C GLY A 186 -15.23 13.21 -5.73
N PHE A 187 -15.09 11.91 -5.49
CA PHE A 187 -14.33 11.39 -4.36
C PHE A 187 -12.84 11.78 -4.46
N ILE A 188 -12.23 11.58 -5.63
CA ILE A 188 -10.81 11.88 -5.86
C ILE A 188 -10.53 13.37 -5.59
N GLN A 189 -11.31 14.27 -6.19
CA GLN A 189 -11.10 15.71 -6.06
C GLN A 189 -11.38 16.22 -4.65
N ARG A 190 -12.41 15.70 -3.99
CA ARG A 190 -12.81 16.15 -2.65
C ARG A 190 -11.86 15.67 -1.56
N PHE A 191 -11.44 14.40 -1.61
CA PHE A 191 -10.75 13.77 -0.47
C PHE A 191 -9.28 13.46 -0.76
N ILE A 192 -8.92 13.05 -1.98
CA ILE A 192 -7.54 12.65 -2.30
C ILE A 192 -6.68 13.85 -2.70
N ARG A 193 -7.17 14.70 -3.61
CA ARG A 193 -6.40 15.82 -4.18
C ARG A 193 -5.91 16.88 -3.19
N PRO A 194 -6.59 17.17 -2.07
CA PRO A 194 -6.05 18.08 -1.05
C PRO A 194 -4.67 17.64 -0.51
N TYR A 195 -4.43 16.33 -0.42
CA TYR A 195 -3.16 15.77 0.07
C TYR A 195 -2.24 15.32 -1.06
N ILE A 196 -2.81 14.78 -2.14
CA ILE A 196 -2.09 14.14 -3.25
C ILE A 196 -2.32 14.96 -4.52
N PRO A 197 -1.59 16.09 -4.69
CA PRO A 197 -1.71 16.89 -5.89
C PRO A 197 -1.34 16.06 -7.12
N PRO A 198 -1.97 16.30 -8.29
CA PRO A 198 -1.56 15.67 -9.52
C PRO A 198 -0.07 15.94 -9.77
N ALA A 199 0.63 14.97 -10.36
CA ALA A 199 2.02 15.18 -10.75
C ALA A 199 2.11 16.46 -11.58
N LYS A 200 3.00 17.39 -11.17
CA LYS A 200 3.29 18.59 -11.95
C LYS A 200 3.64 18.12 -13.36
N GLN A 201 3.03 18.69 -14.39
CA GLN A 201 3.54 18.55 -15.75
C GLN A 201 4.92 19.23 -15.77
N VAL A 202 5.97 18.48 -15.48
CA VAL A 202 7.33 18.99 -15.51
C VAL A 202 7.74 19.03 -16.99
N PRO A 203 8.02 20.20 -17.59
CA PRO A 203 8.66 20.23 -18.89
C PRO A 203 10.02 19.55 -18.75
N ALA A 204 10.27 18.52 -19.58
CA ALA A 204 11.42 17.64 -19.48
C ALA A 204 12.75 18.43 -19.47
N LYS A 205 13.39 18.60 -18.30
CA LYS A 205 14.80 19.01 -18.19
C LYS A 205 15.50 18.41 -16.95
N HIS A 206 16.53 17.62 -17.26
CA HIS A 206 17.80 17.42 -16.54
C HIS A 206 17.83 16.70 -15.18
N THR A 207 18.06 15.40 -15.28
CA THR A 207 19.10 14.61 -14.56
C THR A 207 19.93 15.30 -13.49
N ALA A 208 19.92 14.74 -12.27
CA ALA A 208 21.13 14.48 -11.49
C ALA A 208 20.92 13.24 -10.59
N TYR A 209 21.71 12.21 -10.85
CA TYR A 209 21.79 10.92 -10.18
C TYR A 209 22.37 11.04 -8.76
N ARG A 210 21.98 10.15 -7.83
CA ARG A 210 22.82 9.77 -6.68
C ARG A 210 22.71 8.25 -6.43
N PRO A 211 23.82 7.49 -6.50
CA PRO A 211 23.81 6.05 -6.25
C PRO A 211 23.74 5.72 -4.77
N GLN A 212 23.03 4.63 -4.45
CA GLN A 212 23.14 3.92 -3.18
C GLN A 212 24.51 3.23 -3.08
N GLN A 213 25.13 3.30 -1.91
CA GLN A 213 26.43 2.70 -1.60
C GLN A 213 26.32 1.17 -1.55
N GLU A 214 27.02 0.48 -2.44
CA GLU A 214 27.31 -0.96 -2.32
C GLU A 214 28.61 -1.15 -1.52
N ALA A 215 28.60 -2.18 -0.66
CA ALA A 215 29.68 -2.56 0.23
C ALA A 215 30.93 -3.03 -0.55
N ASP A 216 32.09 -2.56 -0.10
CA ASP A 216 33.39 -2.84 -0.72
C ASP A 216 33.93 -4.20 -0.27
N VAL A 217 34.09 -5.14 -1.23
CA VAL A 217 34.85 -6.39 -1.07
C VAL A 217 35.92 -6.42 -2.15
N ASN A 218 37.09 -5.85 -1.85
CA ASN A 218 38.42 -6.44 -2.13
C ASN A 218 39.52 -5.40 -1.91
N GLY A 219 40.27 -5.58 -0.83
CA GLY A 219 41.42 -4.75 -0.53
C GLY A 219 42.50 -4.78 -1.60
N ARG A 220 43.18 -3.63 -1.79
CA ARG A 220 44.62 -3.58 -2.08
C ARG A 220 45.19 -2.21 -1.71
N ARG A 221 46.24 -2.29 -0.92
CA ARG A 221 47.10 -1.23 -0.41
C ARG A 221 48.04 -0.74 -1.51
N LEU A 222 48.17 0.58 -1.68
CA LEU A 222 49.34 1.18 -2.30
C LEU A 222 49.89 2.31 -1.41
N LYS A 223 51.18 2.18 -1.11
CA LYS A 223 51.99 3.09 -0.29
C LYS A 223 52.45 4.27 -1.15
N SER A 224 52.50 5.48 -0.58
CA SER A 224 53.65 6.38 -0.73
C SER A 224 53.58 7.55 0.26
N ALA A 225 54.72 7.79 0.90
CA ALA A 225 55.15 9.03 1.56
C ALA A 225 56.45 9.45 0.83
N PRO A 226 57.12 10.60 1.09
CA PRO A 226 57.00 11.48 2.26
C PRO A 226 57.13 13.00 1.99
N GLY A 227 56.99 13.81 3.05
CA GLY A 227 57.79 15.03 3.21
C GLY A 227 57.01 16.32 3.50
N ALA A 228 56.92 16.67 4.79
CA ALA A 228 57.25 17.98 5.36
C ALA A 228 56.41 18.27 6.62
N ARG A 229 57.07 18.20 7.78
CA ARG A 229 56.83 18.97 9.01
C ARG A 229 58.11 19.81 9.23
N PRO A 230 58.19 20.85 10.09
CA PRO A 230 57.39 21.04 11.31
C PRO A 230 56.99 22.49 11.66
N ALA A 231 56.11 22.64 12.66
CA ALA A 231 56.35 23.52 13.80
C ALA A 231 55.30 23.26 14.90
N GLU A 232 55.82 23.01 16.10
CA GLU A 232 55.13 22.81 17.37
C GLU A 232 54.57 24.13 17.92
N ASN A 233 53.48 24.06 18.70
CA ASN A 233 53.45 24.77 19.98
C ASN A 233 52.55 24.04 21.00
N THR A 234 53.01 24.08 22.23
CA THR A 234 52.73 23.26 23.41
C THR A 234 51.75 23.90 24.39
N ALA A 235 50.98 23.08 25.12
CA ALA A 235 50.63 23.16 26.56
C ALA A 235 49.56 22.07 26.87
N GLU A 236 49.89 20.94 27.53
CA GLU A 236 49.82 20.71 29.00
C GLU A 236 48.44 21.00 29.63
N SER A 237 47.78 20.18 30.47
CA SER A 237 48.11 18.95 31.21
C SER A 237 46.82 18.32 31.81
N HIS A 238 46.88 17.01 32.10
CA HIS A 238 45.90 16.08 32.72
C HIS A 238 45.66 16.33 34.25
N PRO A 239 44.95 15.50 35.09
CA PRO A 239 44.45 14.11 34.89
C PRO A 239 43.13 13.63 35.61
N SER A 240 42.75 12.36 35.34
CA SER A 240 42.11 11.35 36.25
C SER A 240 40.65 11.56 36.72
N ARG A 241 39.73 10.59 36.90
CA ARG A 241 39.67 9.12 37.15
C ARG A 241 38.19 8.67 36.93
N SER A 242 37.85 7.58 36.21
CA SER A 242 37.39 6.24 36.70
C SER A 242 36.44 6.26 37.92
N VAL A 243 35.31 5.54 38.08
CA VAL A 243 34.75 4.25 37.59
C VAL A 243 33.22 4.18 37.96
N PRO A 244 32.43 3.14 37.58
CA PRO A 244 30.96 3.07 37.57
C PRO A 244 30.36 2.26 38.75
N LEU A 245 29.02 2.16 38.85
CA LEU A 245 28.20 1.09 39.49
C LEU A 245 26.70 1.49 39.32
N GLU A 246 25.78 0.72 38.70
CA GLU A 246 25.09 -0.53 39.09
C GLU A 246 23.64 -0.29 39.59
N GLU A 247 22.72 -1.10 39.05
CA GLU A 247 21.48 -1.69 39.61
C GLU A 247 20.30 -0.87 40.17
N ALA A 248 19.09 -1.16 39.65
CA ALA A 248 17.96 -1.84 40.32
C ALA A 248 16.67 -1.61 39.47
N LEU A 249 16.09 -2.63 38.83
CA LEU A 249 14.98 -3.45 39.33
C LEU A 249 13.76 -2.64 39.83
N GLU A 250 12.76 -2.53 38.97
CA GLU A 250 11.35 -2.90 39.23
C GLU A 250 10.63 -3.17 37.89
#